data_AF-A0A7H0H095-F1
#
_entry.id   AF-A0A7H0H095-F1
#
_cell.length_a   1.000
_cell.length_b   1.000
_cell.length_c   1.000
_cell.angle_alpha   90.00
_cell.angle_beta   90.00
_cell.angle_gamma   90.00
#
_symmetry.space_group_name_H-M   'P 1'
#
loop_
_entity.id
_entity.type
_entity.pdbx_description
1 polymer ?
#
loop_
_entity_poly.entity_id
_entity_poly.type
_entity_poly.pdbx_seq_one_letter_code
_entity_poly.pdbx_strand_id
1 'polypeptide(L)'
;MTLVAQAVFAAGVFIYYRFQPDPLRGTDFVGLFRRLVLGPGILASICVALHLLERFVQYQLPSSDRTFFAVIYTINSGLFILFLASTTYTWRSLVLFRSSGRLRREWELFEILLGGTLLLRLLGWELPTYLMLLVIGGLAIFGVYLSGNQKWVAYLNRRQKWEVVFMQLAILLCMTIFVAYFVRIQYDPKLIAPEPQHAFLLLTVFFAAFYAVMGLFVTFFNLPTAGVFEQKREEILSLQRLTQLIQRGQTEEDVYSMLFDATVQTVEADAAWLDIEVSDEAYKGQRYHITEEQCTAIRGLLADYNLGHIEYLNNDLPNSSGFRSLGLPFGSLIVMPLRSTKRQYGALYMLKNQPQGFDRENLGILQTFTSQTILSIENLQLVAASIQNERVQEELKIASTVQESLIPKDLPIDNWFEISSHAMAAKEVGGDFYDFLHLPGQRLAILIGDVSGKGITAAFHMAQMKGIFHALMQENPLARNEREKFPVPSKFMAMANKALVHCLEKSSFITASLYIIDYENRGFVFARAGHCHTLYYHSIKEEVSYFRTTGLGLGIIRHDAYEKHIKNQFYDYNPGDVMVIYTDGIVEARGQIRRNTARIDCNRCWSVRITLRPMKLRI
;
A
#
# COMPACT_ATOMS: atom_id res chain seq x y z
N MET A 1 -30.04 -11.10 -65.45
CA MET A 1 -28.59 -10.93 -65.23
C MET A 1 -28.27 -9.73 -64.33
N THR A 2 -28.71 -8.51 -64.66
CA THR A 2 -28.47 -7.29 -63.84
C THR A 2 -29.01 -7.37 -62.41
N LEU A 3 -30.22 -7.90 -62.23
CA LEU A 3 -30.87 -8.08 -60.92
C LEU A 3 -30.10 -9.04 -59.99
N VAL A 4 -29.63 -10.15 -60.55
CA VAL A 4 -28.81 -11.15 -59.85
C VAL A 4 -27.46 -10.54 -59.47
N ALA A 5 -26.82 -9.78 -60.37
CA ALA A 5 -25.56 -9.11 -60.11
C ALA A 5 -25.66 -8.09 -58.97
N GLN A 6 -26.73 -7.30 -58.92
CA GLN A 6 -26.95 -6.36 -57.81
C GLN A 6 -27.21 -7.09 -56.48
N ALA A 7 -27.88 -8.24 -56.49
CA ALA A 7 -28.19 -8.98 -55.27
C ALA A 7 -26.93 -9.67 -54.72
N VAL A 8 -26.10 -10.21 -55.62
CA VAL A 8 -24.77 -10.72 -55.30
C VAL A 8 -23.87 -9.59 -54.78
N PHE A 9 -23.93 -8.39 -55.36
CA PHE A 9 -23.21 -7.22 -54.85
C PHE A 9 -23.65 -6.85 -53.42
N ALA A 10 -24.97 -6.78 -53.17
CA ALA A 10 -25.49 -6.52 -51.83
C ALA A 10 -25.02 -7.58 -50.81
N ALA A 11 -25.15 -8.87 -51.14
CA ALA A 11 -24.67 -9.95 -50.30
C ALA A 11 -23.15 -9.84 -50.05
N GLY A 12 -22.36 -9.58 -51.09
CA GLY A 12 -20.91 -9.44 -51.01
C GLY A 12 -20.48 -8.28 -50.11
N VAL A 13 -21.12 -7.12 -50.22
CA VAL A 13 -20.86 -5.96 -49.36
C VAL A 13 -21.18 -6.26 -47.90
N PHE A 14 -22.34 -6.86 -47.62
CA PHE A 14 -22.72 -7.20 -46.24
C PHE A 14 -21.81 -8.28 -45.64
N ILE A 15 -21.40 -9.28 -46.42
CA ILE A 15 -20.44 -10.30 -45.98
C ILE A 15 -19.06 -9.67 -45.71
N TYR A 16 -18.61 -8.76 -46.58
CA TYR A 16 -17.35 -8.05 -46.40
C TYR A 16 -17.30 -7.30 -45.06
N TYR A 17 -18.33 -6.49 -44.75
CA TYR A 17 -18.40 -5.79 -43.46
C TYR A 17 -18.62 -6.74 -42.27
N ARG A 18 -19.24 -7.91 -42.46
CA ARG A 18 -19.39 -8.92 -41.40
C ARG A 18 -18.04 -9.38 -40.87
N PHE A 19 -17.10 -9.66 -41.78
CA PHE A 19 -15.76 -10.20 -41.49
C PHE A 19 -14.69 -9.14 -41.20
N GLN A 20 -15.02 -7.86 -41.35
CA GLN A 20 -14.12 -6.80 -40.88
C GLN A 20 -13.98 -6.83 -39.35
N PRO A 21 -12.80 -6.44 -38.81
CA PRO A 21 -12.59 -6.24 -37.38
C PRO A 21 -13.64 -5.29 -36.80
N ASP A 22 -13.98 -5.49 -35.52
CA ASP A 22 -14.93 -4.62 -34.83
C ASP A 22 -14.51 -3.15 -34.94
N PRO A 23 -15.37 -2.26 -35.49
CA PRO A 23 -15.01 -0.86 -35.69
C PRO A 23 -14.83 -0.09 -34.37
N LEU A 24 -15.32 -0.59 -33.22
CA LEU A 24 -15.08 0.05 -31.92
C LEU A 24 -13.67 -0.24 -31.40
N ARG A 25 -12.86 0.82 -31.33
CA ARG A 25 -11.60 0.82 -30.58
C ARG A 25 -11.85 1.26 -29.14
N GLY A 26 -12.19 0.31 -28.27
CA GLY A 26 -12.42 0.60 -26.84
C GLY A 26 -13.67 1.45 -26.61
N THR A 27 -13.53 2.64 -26.04
CA THR A 27 -14.62 3.57 -25.68
C THR A 27 -14.73 4.79 -26.62
N ASP A 28 -14.09 4.77 -27.79
CA ASP A 28 -14.20 5.84 -28.80
C ASP A 28 -15.50 5.75 -29.61
N PHE A 29 -16.63 6.01 -28.96
CA PHE A 29 -17.94 6.00 -29.61
C PHE A 29 -18.07 7.14 -30.63
N VAL A 30 -17.64 8.35 -30.26
CA VAL A 30 -17.78 9.54 -31.10
C VAL A 30 -16.99 9.42 -32.40
N GLY A 31 -15.76 8.89 -32.34
CA GLY A 31 -14.95 8.65 -33.53
C GLY A 31 -15.62 7.72 -34.53
N LEU A 32 -16.36 6.72 -34.04
CA LEU A 32 -17.11 5.77 -34.86
C LEU A 32 -18.31 6.44 -35.57
N PHE A 33 -19.07 7.31 -34.88
CA PHE A 33 -20.13 8.10 -35.52
C PHE A 33 -19.58 9.08 -36.57
N ARG A 34 -18.45 9.75 -36.27
CA ARG A 34 -17.78 10.66 -37.21
C ARG A 34 -17.33 9.95 -38.49
N ARG A 35 -16.72 8.77 -38.39
CA ARG A 35 -16.30 7.99 -39.56
C ARG A 35 -17.49 7.60 -40.44
N LEU A 36 -18.62 7.26 -39.83
CA LEU A 36 -19.82 6.87 -40.56
C LEU A 36 -20.43 8.06 -41.34
N VAL A 37 -20.52 9.23 -40.70
CA VAL A 37 -21.04 10.45 -41.35
C VAL A 37 -20.07 10.97 -42.41
N LEU A 38 -18.79 11.16 -42.04
CA LEU A 38 -17.79 11.79 -42.90
C LEU A 38 -17.32 10.90 -44.05
N GLY A 39 -17.42 9.58 -43.91
CA GLY A 39 -17.06 8.62 -44.95
C GLY A 39 -18.24 8.34 -45.89
N PRO A 40 -18.97 7.23 -45.68
CA PRO A 40 -20.02 6.80 -46.60
C PRO A 40 -21.22 7.77 -46.62
N GLY A 41 -21.54 8.47 -45.53
CA GLY A 41 -22.67 9.41 -45.48
C GLY A 41 -22.53 10.62 -46.41
N ILE A 42 -21.39 11.32 -46.37
CA ILE A 42 -21.11 12.47 -47.25
C ILE A 42 -20.95 12.03 -48.71
N LEU A 43 -20.16 10.98 -48.96
CA LEU A 43 -19.93 10.47 -50.31
C LEU A 43 -21.25 10.12 -51.00
N ALA A 44 -22.15 9.48 -50.27
CA ALA A 44 -23.43 9.05 -50.78
C ALA A 44 -24.37 10.26 -50.99
N SER A 45 -24.40 11.23 -50.06
CA SER A 45 -25.22 12.45 -50.19
C SER A 45 -24.80 13.35 -51.37
N ILE A 46 -23.49 13.48 -51.63
CA ILE A 46 -22.95 14.23 -52.77
C ILE A 46 -23.39 13.59 -54.09
N CYS A 47 -23.39 12.25 -54.18
CA CYS A 47 -23.79 11.55 -55.39
C CYS A 47 -25.29 11.70 -55.71
N VAL A 48 -26.14 11.71 -54.67
CA VAL A 48 -27.57 12.04 -54.82
C VAL A 48 -27.77 13.48 -55.29
N ALA A 49 -27.02 14.44 -54.72
CA ALA A 49 -27.08 15.85 -55.13
C ALA A 49 -26.68 16.04 -56.59
N LEU A 50 -25.62 15.36 -57.05
CA LEU A 50 -25.17 15.37 -58.44
C LEU A 50 -26.24 14.84 -59.40
N HIS A 51 -26.94 13.76 -59.03
CA HIS A 51 -28.02 13.21 -59.86
C HIS A 51 -29.27 14.11 -59.91
N LEU A 52 -29.60 14.78 -58.79
CA LEU A 52 -30.69 15.76 -58.78
C LEU A 52 -30.35 16.98 -59.64
N LEU A 53 -29.09 17.42 -59.63
CA LEU A 53 -28.58 18.50 -60.49
C LEU A 53 -28.61 18.10 -61.96
N GLU A 54 -28.18 16.89 -62.29
CA GLU A 54 -28.27 16.32 -63.64
C GLU A 54 -29.72 16.28 -64.15
N ARG A 55 -30.67 15.83 -63.32
CA ARG A 55 -32.09 15.79 -63.67
C ARG A 55 -32.69 17.19 -63.87
N PHE A 56 -32.20 18.18 -63.13
CA PHE A 56 -32.56 19.59 -63.31
C PHE A 56 -32.03 20.15 -64.63
N VAL A 57 -30.78 19.84 -64.99
CA VAL A 57 -30.16 20.24 -66.27
C VAL A 57 -30.88 19.57 -67.46
N GLN A 58 -31.27 18.30 -67.33
CA GLN A 58 -31.96 17.57 -68.40
C GLN A 58 -33.41 18.02 -68.61
N TYR A 59 -34.07 18.58 -67.58
CA TYR A 59 -35.35 19.27 -67.76
C TYR A 59 -35.22 20.50 -68.68
N GLN A 60 -34.03 21.11 -68.73
CA GLN A 60 -33.73 22.26 -69.60
C GLN A 60 -33.19 21.85 -70.98
N LEU A 61 -32.51 20.69 -71.09
CA LEU A 61 -31.92 20.16 -72.34
C LEU A 61 -32.25 18.66 -72.50
N PRO A 62 -33.26 18.27 -73.29
CA PRO A 62 -33.64 16.88 -73.44
C PRO A 62 -32.61 16.10 -74.26
N SER A 63 -31.78 15.30 -73.59
CA SER A 63 -30.92 14.29 -74.21
C SER A 63 -31.55 12.89 -74.12
N SER A 64 -31.40 12.09 -75.17
CA SER A 64 -32.05 10.78 -75.34
C SER A 64 -31.29 9.59 -74.70
N ASP A 65 -30.19 9.85 -73.98
CA ASP A 65 -29.30 8.77 -73.57
C ASP A 65 -29.77 8.07 -72.29
N ARG A 66 -30.40 6.90 -72.48
CA ARG A 66 -30.93 6.04 -71.41
C ARG A 66 -29.81 5.34 -70.62
N THR A 67 -28.62 5.23 -71.18
CA THR A 67 -27.53 4.44 -70.58
C THR A 67 -26.85 5.17 -69.44
N PHE A 68 -26.60 6.48 -69.61
CA PHE A 68 -25.98 7.33 -68.60
C PHE A 68 -26.79 7.39 -67.30
N PHE A 69 -28.11 7.57 -67.40
CA PHE A 69 -29.02 7.60 -66.26
C PHE A 69 -29.06 6.27 -65.49
N ALA A 70 -29.08 5.15 -66.21
CA ALA A 70 -29.04 3.82 -65.61
C ALA A 70 -27.71 3.54 -64.89
N VAL A 71 -26.59 4.04 -65.42
CA VAL A 71 -25.27 3.94 -64.75
C VAL A 71 -25.28 4.72 -63.45
N ILE A 72 -25.75 5.97 -63.45
CA ILE A 72 -25.75 6.80 -62.23
C ILE A 72 -26.72 6.23 -61.18
N TYR A 73 -27.89 5.75 -61.59
CA TYR A 73 -28.81 5.04 -60.70
C TYR A 73 -28.16 3.80 -60.06
N THR A 74 -27.40 3.02 -60.84
CA THR A 74 -26.72 1.82 -60.35
C THR A 74 -25.59 2.17 -59.37
N ILE A 75 -24.84 3.25 -59.64
CA ILE A 75 -23.81 3.78 -58.73
C ILE A 75 -24.45 4.25 -57.42
N ASN A 76 -25.54 5.01 -57.48
CA ASN A 76 -26.26 5.49 -56.28
C ASN A 76 -26.83 4.32 -55.45
N SER A 77 -27.37 3.29 -56.10
CA SER A 77 -27.79 2.06 -55.43
C SER A 77 -26.63 1.35 -54.74
N GLY A 78 -25.47 1.22 -55.41
CA GLY A 78 -24.27 0.63 -54.81
C GLY A 78 -23.74 1.41 -53.60
N LEU A 79 -23.69 2.75 -53.69
CA LEU A 79 -23.28 3.63 -52.59
C LEU A 79 -24.26 3.56 -51.41
N PHE A 80 -25.56 3.48 -51.69
CA PHE A 80 -26.57 3.32 -50.64
C PHE A 80 -26.39 2.00 -49.89
N ILE A 81 -26.17 0.90 -50.62
CA ILE A 81 -25.89 -0.42 -50.03
C ILE A 81 -24.62 -0.38 -49.17
N LEU A 82 -23.56 0.30 -49.61
CA LEU A 82 -22.32 0.48 -48.84
C LEU A 82 -22.56 1.28 -47.54
N PHE A 83 -23.32 2.38 -47.62
CA PHE A 83 -23.69 3.19 -46.46
C PHE A 83 -24.55 2.39 -45.47
N LEU A 84 -25.52 1.63 -45.98
CA LEU A 84 -26.42 0.81 -45.19
C LEU A 84 -25.69 -0.33 -44.46
N ALA A 85 -24.81 -1.03 -45.17
CA ALA A 85 -23.97 -2.07 -44.58
C ALA A 85 -23.05 -1.49 -43.51
N SER A 86 -22.33 -0.41 -43.83
CA SER A 86 -21.46 0.28 -42.87
C SER A 86 -22.24 0.68 -41.60
N THR A 87 -23.40 1.30 -41.76
CA THR A 87 -24.25 1.71 -40.62
C THR A 87 -24.72 0.52 -39.78
N THR A 88 -25.17 -0.56 -40.42
CA THR A 88 -25.70 -1.75 -39.72
C THR A 88 -24.63 -2.44 -38.89
N TYR A 89 -23.41 -2.57 -39.41
CA TYR A 89 -22.30 -3.18 -38.67
C TYR A 89 -21.67 -2.24 -37.65
N THR A 90 -21.83 -0.92 -37.82
CA THR A 90 -21.58 0.07 -36.77
C THR A 90 -22.62 -0.03 -35.63
N TRP A 91 -23.89 -0.33 -35.94
CA TRP A 91 -24.90 -0.61 -34.91
C TRP A 91 -24.68 -1.95 -34.23
N ARG A 92 -24.25 -2.99 -34.95
CA ARG A 92 -23.85 -4.28 -34.38
C ARG A 92 -22.88 -4.10 -33.22
N SER A 93 -21.83 -3.34 -33.45
CA SER A 93 -20.76 -3.16 -32.47
C SER A 93 -21.22 -2.34 -31.26
N LEU A 94 -22.12 -1.36 -31.44
CA LEU A 94 -22.75 -0.65 -30.33
C LEU A 94 -23.75 -1.50 -29.55
N VAL A 95 -24.58 -2.31 -30.22
CA VAL A 95 -25.53 -3.24 -29.59
C VAL A 95 -24.78 -4.32 -28.79
N LEU A 96 -23.65 -4.79 -29.31
CA LEU A 96 -22.85 -5.83 -28.66
C LEU A 96 -21.88 -5.29 -27.60
N PHE A 97 -21.78 -3.96 -27.42
CA PHE A 97 -20.94 -3.36 -26.40
C PHE A 97 -21.32 -3.83 -24.99
N ARG A 98 -20.40 -4.54 -24.32
CA ARG A 98 -20.60 -5.17 -23.00
C ARG A 98 -21.91 -6.00 -22.92
N SER A 99 -22.17 -6.74 -24.00
CA SER A 99 -23.34 -7.62 -24.12
C SER A 99 -23.09 -9.02 -23.55
N SER A 100 -24.18 -9.73 -23.25
CA SER A 100 -24.16 -11.12 -22.80
C SER A 100 -24.03 -12.08 -23.98
N GLY A 101 -23.52 -13.30 -23.75
CA GLY A 101 -23.44 -14.33 -24.80
C GLY A 101 -24.79 -14.75 -25.40
N ARG A 102 -25.90 -14.43 -24.72
CA ARG A 102 -27.26 -14.59 -25.26
C ARG A 102 -27.56 -13.57 -26.36
N LEU A 103 -27.27 -12.29 -26.13
CA LEU A 103 -27.54 -11.23 -27.11
C LEU A 103 -26.73 -11.41 -28.40
N ARG A 104 -25.50 -11.92 -28.29
CA ARG A 104 -24.68 -12.24 -29.47
C ARG A 104 -25.34 -13.30 -30.37
N ARG A 105 -25.91 -14.34 -29.78
CA ARG A 105 -26.68 -15.37 -30.51
C ARG A 105 -27.96 -14.81 -31.11
N GLU A 106 -28.66 -13.93 -30.38
CA GLU A 106 -29.86 -13.24 -30.88
C GLU A 106 -29.52 -12.34 -32.09
N TRP A 107 -28.39 -11.63 -32.06
CA TRP A 107 -27.89 -10.86 -33.20
C TRP A 107 -27.55 -11.74 -34.42
N GLU A 108 -26.80 -12.83 -34.21
CA GLU A 108 -26.44 -13.76 -35.28
C GLU A 108 -27.70 -14.35 -35.94
N LEU A 109 -28.71 -14.70 -35.14
CA LEU A 109 -30.00 -15.20 -35.62
C LEU A 109 -30.75 -14.13 -36.42
N PHE A 110 -30.80 -12.89 -35.94
CA PHE A 110 -31.40 -11.77 -36.68
C PHE A 110 -30.70 -11.56 -38.03
N GLU A 111 -29.37 -11.57 -38.05
CA GLU A 111 -28.58 -11.37 -39.27
C GLU A 111 -28.77 -12.50 -40.29
N ILE A 112 -28.84 -13.76 -39.83
CA ILE A 112 -29.13 -14.92 -40.68
C ILE A 112 -30.54 -14.82 -41.27
N LEU A 113 -31.55 -14.48 -40.46
CA LEU A 113 -32.92 -14.35 -40.94
C LEU A 113 -33.06 -13.17 -41.92
N LEU A 114 -32.40 -12.05 -41.64
CA LEU A 114 -32.34 -10.89 -42.54
C LEU A 114 -31.71 -11.28 -43.88
N GLY A 115 -30.54 -11.93 -43.87
CA GLY A 115 -29.90 -12.46 -45.10
C GLY A 115 -30.75 -13.51 -45.82
N GLY A 116 -31.52 -14.31 -45.08
CA GLY A 116 -32.48 -15.25 -45.64
C GLY A 116 -33.53 -14.59 -46.53
N THR A 117 -33.97 -13.36 -46.21
CA THR A 117 -34.91 -12.60 -47.06
C THR A 117 -34.33 -12.25 -48.43
N LEU A 118 -33.02 -12.01 -48.51
CA LEU A 118 -32.31 -11.77 -49.76
C LEU A 118 -32.12 -13.08 -50.54
N LEU A 119 -31.80 -14.17 -49.85
CA LEU A 119 -31.53 -15.50 -50.43
C LEU A 119 -32.80 -16.12 -51.04
N LEU A 120 -33.93 -16.08 -50.33
CA LEU A 120 -35.22 -16.58 -50.82
C LEU A 120 -35.60 -15.94 -52.16
N ARG A 121 -35.39 -14.63 -52.28
CA ARG A 121 -35.72 -13.88 -53.49
C ARG A 121 -34.69 -14.06 -54.61
N LEU A 122 -33.43 -14.38 -54.29
CA LEU A 122 -32.39 -14.75 -55.25
C LEU A 122 -32.63 -16.14 -55.88
N LEU A 123 -33.17 -17.09 -55.11
CA LEU A 123 -33.55 -18.43 -55.56
C LEU A 123 -34.86 -18.47 -56.37
N GLY A 124 -35.53 -17.32 -56.54
CA GLY A 124 -36.82 -17.24 -57.24
C GLY A 124 -37.99 -17.87 -56.46
N TRP A 125 -37.84 -18.06 -55.15
CA TRP A 125 -38.95 -18.56 -54.31
C TRP A 125 -39.89 -17.41 -53.94
N GLU A 126 -41.07 -17.40 -54.56
CA GLU A 126 -42.14 -16.45 -54.26
C GLU A 126 -43.00 -16.97 -53.12
N LEU A 127 -42.86 -16.36 -51.95
CA LEU A 127 -43.76 -16.63 -50.82
C LEU A 127 -45.12 -15.95 -51.05
N PRO A 128 -46.23 -16.57 -50.62
CA PRO A 128 -47.53 -15.90 -50.61
C PRO A 128 -47.46 -14.55 -49.88
N THR A 129 -48.12 -13.52 -50.40
CA THR A 129 -48.01 -12.13 -49.93
C THR A 129 -48.24 -11.98 -48.42
N TYR A 130 -49.22 -12.71 -47.86
CA TYR A 130 -49.51 -12.70 -46.42
C TYR A 130 -48.36 -13.25 -45.58
N LEU A 131 -47.68 -14.30 -46.06
CA LEU A 131 -46.56 -14.91 -45.36
C LEU A 131 -45.32 -14.02 -45.44
N MET A 132 -45.08 -13.37 -46.58
CA MET A 132 -44.02 -12.37 -46.71
C MET A 132 -44.22 -11.18 -45.75
N LEU A 133 -45.45 -10.67 -45.63
CA LEU A 133 -45.78 -9.60 -44.68
C LEU A 133 -45.54 -10.03 -43.23
N LEU A 134 -45.87 -11.27 -42.87
CA LEU A 134 -45.61 -11.83 -41.54
C LEU A 134 -44.09 -11.90 -41.27
N VAL A 135 -43.30 -12.40 -42.22
CA VAL A 135 -41.84 -12.47 -42.10
C VAL A 135 -41.23 -11.07 -41.94
N ILE A 136 -41.63 -10.11 -42.76
CA ILE A 136 -41.16 -8.71 -42.68
C ILE A 136 -41.57 -8.10 -41.34
N GLY A 137 -42.83 -8.24 -40.92
CA GLY A 137 -43.32 -7.73 -39.64
C GLY A 137 -42.59 -8.33 -38.43
N GLY A 138 -42.37 -9.64 -38.44
CA GLY A 138 -41.63 -10.35 -37.40
C GLY A 138 -40.18 -9.88 -37.31
N LEU A 139 -39.49 -9.72 -38.44
CA LEU A 139 -38.13 -9.19 -38.48
C LEU A 139 -38.05 -7.73 -38.04
N ALA A 140 -39.02 -6.89 -38.40
CA ALA A 140 -39.09 -5.51 -37.94
C ALA A 140 -39.23 -5.45 -36.40
N ILE A 141 -40.14 -6.24 -35.81
CA ILE A 141 -40.30 -6.34 -34.35
C ILE A 141 -39.01 -6.82 -33.69
N PHE A 142 -38.33 -7.81 -34.29
CA PHE A 142 -37.08 -8.30 -33.74
C PHE A 142 -35.96 -7.25 -33.79
N GLY A 143 -35.90 -6.46 -34.87
CA GLY A 143 -35.00 -5.31 -34.98
C GLY A 143 -35.28 -4.22 -33.94
N VAL A 144 -36.55 -3.95 -33.64
CA VAL A 144 -36.98 -3.03 -32.56
C VAL A 144 -36.48 -3.53 -31.21
N TYR A 145 -36.66 -4.81 -30.91
CA TYR A 145 -36.16 -5.43 -29.68
C TYR A 145 -34.65 -5.26 -29.51
N LEU A 146 -33.86 -5.55 -30.56
CA LEU A 146 -32.40 -5.37 -30.51
C LEU A 146 -31.98 -3.90 -30.32
N SER A 147 -32.79 -2.97 -30.81
CA SER A 147 -32.51 -1.53 -30.72
C SER A 147 -32.62 -0.94 -29.33
N GLY A 148 -33.28 -1.63 -28.40
CA GLY A 148 -33.37 -1.22 -27.00
C GLY A 148 -32.05 -1.32 -26.22
N ASN A 149 -31.06 -2.08 -26.72
CA ASN A 149 -29.79 -2.24 -26.00
C ASN A 149 -28.76 -1.16 -26.36
N GLN A 150 -28.78 -0.06 -25.61
CA GLN A 150 -27.93 1.12 -25.85
C GLN A 150 -27.05 1.50 -24.65
N LYS A 151 -26.41 0.50 -24.04
CA LYS A 151 -25.56 0.70 -22.85
C LYS A 151 -24.42 1.68 -23.05
N TRP A 152 -23.93 1.84 -24.29
CA TRP A 152 -22.84 2.75 -24.64
C TRP A 152 -23.16 4.22 -24.32
N VAL A 153 -24.44 4.63 -24.33
CA VAL A 153 -24.87 6.01 -24.03
C VAL A 153 -24.48 6.45 -22.62
N ALA A 154 -24.46 5.53 -21.66
CA ALA A 154 -24.08 5.82 -20.28
C ALA A 154 -22.59 6.17 -20.11
N TYR A 155 -21.75 5.84 -21.11
CA TYR A 155 -20.31 6.06 -21.06
C TYR A 155 -19.85 7.34 -21.76
N LEU A 156 -20.78 8.08 -22.37
CA LEU A 156 -20.49 9.37 -23.00
C LEU A 156 -20.46 10.49 -21.97
N ASN A 157 -19.46 11.37 -22.05
CA ASN A 157 -19.47 12.62 -21.29
C ASN A 157 -20.48 13.62 -21.88
N ARG A 158 -20.78 14.71 -21.16
CA ARG A 158 -21.80 15.69 -21.59
C ARG A 158 -21.53 16.28 -22.98
N ARG A 159 -20.27 16.58 -23.31
CA ARG A 159 -19.86 17.12 -24.62
C ARG A 159 -20.05 16.09 -25.73
N GLN A 160 -19.62 14.86 -25.50
CA GLN A 160 -19.75 13.74 -26.42
C GLN A 160 -21.21 13.38 -26.68
N LYS A 161 -22.11 13.50 -25.68
CA LYS A 161 -23.55 13.30 -25.90
C LYS A 161 -24.11 14.28 -26.93
N TRP A 162 -23.74 15.57 -26.86
CA TRP A 162 -24.13 16.54 -27.89
C TRP A 162 -23.57 16.19 -29.27
N GLU A 163 -22.29 15.85 -29.35
CA GLU A 163 -21.66 15.44 -30.61
C GLU A 163 -22.35 14.21 -31.23
N VAL A 164 -22.69 13.21 -30.42
CA VAL A 164 -23.43 12.01 -30.86
C VAL A 164 -24.84 12.36 -31.33
N VAL A 165 -25.57 13.23 -30.62
CA VAL A 165 -26.91 13.69 -31.05
C VAL A 165 -26.84 14.33 -32.43
N PHE A 166 -25.89 15.24 -32.66
CA PHE A 166 -25.70 15.86 -33.98
C PHE A 166 -25.35 14.83 -35.07
N MET A 167 -24.48 13.85 -34.76
CA MET A 167 -24.12 12.81 -35.72
C MET A 167 -25.28 11.86 -36.03
N GLN A 168 -26.11 11.50 -35.05
CA GLN A 168 -27.31 10.70 -35.26
C GLN A 168 -28.34 11.43 -36.13
N LEU A 169 -28.56 12.73 -35.89
CA LEU A 169 -29.38 13.56 -36.76
C LEU A 169 -28.83 13.60 -38.19
N ALA A 170 -27.51 13.71 -38.36
CA ALA A 170 -26.88 13.69 -39.68
C ALA A 170 -27.06 12.35 -40.40
N ILE A 171 -26.95 11.22 -39.70
CA ILE A 171 -27.20 9.87 -40.25
C ILE A 171 -28.66 9.74 -40.70
N LEU A 172 -29.62 10.18 -39.88
CA LEU A 172 -31.04 10.17 -40.20
C LEU A 172 -31.37 11.06 -41.41
N LEU A 173 -30.74 12.23 -41.50
CA LEU A 173 -30.87 13.11 -42.66
C LEU A 173 -30.36 12.43 -43.93
N CYS A 174 -29.18 11.81 -43.89
CA CYS A 174 -28.63 11.06 -45.02
C CYS A 174 -29.58 9.94 -45.45
N MET A 175 -30.08 9.14 -44.50
CA MET A 175 -31.06 8.08 -44.80
C MET A 175 -32.33 8.62 -45.43
N THR A 176 -32.85 9.74 -44.92
CA THR A 176 -34.08 10.37 -45.44
C THR A 176 -33.90 10.84 -46.88
N ILE A 177 -32.75 11.47 -47.19
CA ILE A 177 -32.40 11.89 -48.55
C ILE A 177 -32.40 10.70 -49.51
N PHE A 178 -31.81 9.56 -49.10
CA PHE A 178 -31.77 8.35 -49.91
C PHE A 178 -33.14 7.70 -50.12
N VAL A 179 -33.94 7.58 -49.07
CA VAL A 179 -35.29 7.02 -49.19
C VAL A 179 -36.15 7.91 -50.09
N ALA A 180 -36.09 9.24 -49.92
CA ALA A 180 -36.79 10.18 -50.78
C ALA A 180 -36.34 10.09 -52.24
N TYR A 181 -35.03 9.91 -52.49
CA TYR A 181 -34.46 9.68 -53.81
C TYR A 181 -35.06 8.45 -54.50
N PHE A 182 -35.05 7.28 -53.82
CA PHE A 182 -35.57 6.04 -54.40
C PHE A 182 -37.09 6.06 -54.60
N VAL A 183 -37.85 6.62 -53.64
CA VAL A 183 -39.31 6.78 -53.78
C VAL A 183 -39.65 7.66 -54.98
N ARG A 184 -38.91 8.74 -55.21
CA ARG A 184 -39.15 9.64 -56.36
C ARG A 184 -38.78 9.00 -57.71
N ILE A 185 -37.82 8.08 -57.72
CA ILE A 185 -37.36 7.41 -58.94
C ILE A 185 -38.20 6.18 -59.29
N GLN A 186 -38.88 5.55 -58.33
CA GLN A 186 -39.74 4.39 -58.59
C GLN A 186 -40.87 4.69 -59.60
N TYR A 187 -41.28 5.96 -59.73
CA TYR A 187 -42.33 6.41 -60.64
C TYR A 187 -41.81 6.82 -62.02
N ASP A 188 -40.51 6.71 -62.30
CA ASP A 188 -39.93 7.07 -63.59
C ASP A 188 -40.06 5.90 -64.60
N PRO A 189 -40.83 6.06 -65.69
CA PRO A 189 -41.10 4.97 -66.65
C PRO A 189 -39.86 4.51 -67.44
N LYS A 190 -38.73 5.21 -67.31
CA LYS A 190 -37.47 4.91 -68.02
C LYS A 190 -36.47 4.07 -67.21
N LEU A 191 -36.70 3.85 -65.91
CA LEU A 191 -35.84 3.02 -65.06
C LEU A 191 -36.61 1.81 -64.51
N ILE A 192 -36.11 0.62 -64.80
CA ILE A 192 -36.62 -0.62 -64.22
C ILE A 192 -36.00 -0.74 -62.82
N ALA A 193 -36.79 -0.47 -61.78
CA ALA A 193 -36.38 -0.70 -60.40
C ALA A 193 -36.19 -2.22 -60.14
N PRO A 194 -35.12 -2.63 -59.44
CA PRO A 194 -34.88 -4.04 -59.13
C PRO A 194 -35.85 -4.59 -58.07
N GLU A 195 -36.88 -5.29 -58.51
CA GLU A 195 -37.81 -6.07 -57.66
C GLU A 195 -37.13 -6.92 -56.54
N PRO A 196 -36.04 -7.69 -56.77
CA PRO A 196 -35.63 -8.76 -55.85
C PRO A 196 -35.02 -8.34 -54.50
N GLN A 197 -34.68 -7.06 -54.28
CA GLN A 197 -33.93 -6.63 -53.08
C GLN A 197 -34.74 -5.79 -52.09
N HIS A 198 -35.97 -5.41 -52.46
CA HIS A 198 -36.74 -4.44 -51.69
C HIS A 198 -36.97 -4.86 -50.24
N ALA A 199 -37.28 -6.13 -49.96
CA ALA A 199 -37.56 -6.58 -48.60
C ALA A 199 -36.33 -6.49 -47.69
N PHE A 200 -35.17 -6.99 -48.16
CA PHE A 200 -33.90 -6.96 -47.42
C PHE A 200 -33.44 -5.51 -47.16
N LEU A 201 -33.43 -4.68 -48.19
CA LEU A 201 -33.01 -3.28 -48.07
C LEU A 201 -33.99 -2.48 -47.20
N LEU A 202 -35.31 -2.67 -47.36
CA LEU A 202 -36.33 -1.99 -46.55
C LEU A 202 -36.19 -2.35 -45.07
N LEU A 203 -36.03 -3.63 -44.73
CA LEU A 203 -35.84 -4.07 -43.35
C LEU A 203 -34.54 -3.52 -42.75
N THR A 204 -33.47 -3.48 -43.54
CA THR A 204 -32.19 -2.96 -43.09
C THR A 204 -32.24 -1.43 -42.91
N VAL A 205 -32.91 -0.70 -43.80
CA VAL A 205 -33.17 0.74 -43.66
C VAL A 205 -34.01 1.01 -42.42
N PHE A 206 -35.10 0.26 -42.23
CA PHE A 206 -35.96 0.36 -41.06
C PHE A 206 -35.16 0.15 -39.77
N PHE A 207 -34.40 -0.94 -39.68
CA PHE A 207 -33.56 -1.23 -38.51
C PHE A 207 -32.53 -0.11 -38.27
N ALA A 208 -31.81 0.31 -39.32
CA ALA A 208 -30.74 1.28 -39.18
C ALA A 208 -31.26 2.68 -38.78
N ALA A 209 -32.42 3.09 -39.30
CA ALA A 209 -33.10 4.33 -38.91
C ALA A 209 -33.70 4.23 -37.50
N PHE A 210 -34.37 3.13 -37.18
CA PHE A 210 -35.00 2.93 -35.88
C PHE A 210 -33.96 2.90 -34.75
N TYR A 211 -32.83 2.23 -34.96
CA TYR A 211 -31.72 2.22 -34.01
C TYR A 211 -31.18 3.63 -33.77
N ALA A 212 -31.00 4.42 -34.83
CA ALA A 212 -30.52 5.81 -34.73
C ALA A 212 -31.52 6.71 -33.98
N VAL A 213 -32.83 6.56 -34.22
CA VAL A 213 -33.89 7.29 -33.50
C VAL A 213 -33.92 6.91 -32.02
N MET A 214 -33.90 5.60 -31.70
CA MET A 214 -33.80 5.16 -30.30
C MET A 214 -32.51 5.66 -29.65
N GLY A 215 -31.42 5.68 -30.41
CA GLY A 215 -30.13 6.31 -30.11
C GLY A 215 -30.28 7.73 -29.58
N LEU A 216 -30.99 8.53 -30.37
CA LEU A 216 -31.24 9.93 -30.09
C LEU A 216 -32.09 10.10 -28.84
N PHE A 217 -33.17 9.33 -28.69
CA PHE A 217 -34.02 9.42 -27.50
C PHE A 217 -33.26 9.04 -26.23
N VAL A 218 -32.55 7.91 -26.23
CA VAL A 218 -31.81 7.44 -25.04
C VAL A 218 -30.69 8.41 -24.66
N THR A 219 -29.98 8.98 -25.64
CA THR A 219 -28.95 10.00 -25.38
C THR A 219 -29.58 11.29 -24.83
N PHE A 220 -30.71 11.73 -25.38
CA PHE A 220 -31.40 12.93 -24.94
C PHE A 220 -31.93 12.83 -23.51
N PHE A 221 -32.59 11.72 -23.14
CA PHE A 221 -33.09 11.51 -21.78
C PHE A 221 -31.96 11.33 -20.75
N ASN A 222 -30.76 10.94 -21.18
CA ASN A 222 -29.57 10.85 -20.31
C ASN A 222 -28.70 12.11 -20.30
N LEU A 223 -29.08 13.20 -20.98
CA LEU A 223 -28.37 14.49 -20.88
C LEU A 223 -28.38 15.08 -19.45
N PRO A 224 -29.51 15.08 -18.71
CA PRO A 224 -29.57 15.69 -17.38
C PRO A 224 -28.75 14.94 -16.33
N THR A 225 -28.62 13.62 -16.46
CA THR A 225 -27.93 12.73 -15.50
C THR A 225 -26.43 12.64 -15.71
N ALA A 226 -25.91 13.19 -16.83
CA ALA A 226 -24.50 13.06 -17.21
C ALA A 226 -23.54 13.74 -16.23
N GLY A 227 -23.90 14.92 -15.71
CA GLY A 227 -23.02 15.69 -14.82
C GLY A 227 -22.76 14.99 -13.48
N VAL A 228 -23.82 14.45 -12.86
CA VAL A 228 -23.76 13.81 -11.54
C VAL A 228 -22.96 12.50 -11.57
N PHE A 229 -23.01 11.75 -12.68
CA PHE A 229 -22.28 10.49 -12.81
C PHE A 229 -20.79 10.69 -13.11
N GLU A 230 -20.45 11.75 -13.86
CA GLU A 230 -19.06 12.14 -14.15
C GLU A 230 -18.34 12.54 -12.86
N GLN A 231 -19.03 13.32 -12.02
CA GLN A 231 -18.59 13.71 -10.69
C GLN A 231 -18.23 12.50 -9.79
N LYS A 232 -19.15 11.54 -9.65
CA LYS A 232 -18.92 10.33 -8.83
C LYS A 232 -17.81 9.42 -9.34
N ARG A 233 -17.52 9.42 -10.66
CA ARG A 233 -16.45 8.60 -11.24
C ARG A 233 -15.08 9.21 -10.98
N GLU A 234 -14.95 10.53 -11.06
CA GLU A 234 -13.71 11.25 -10.73
C GLU A 234 -13.38 11.15 -9.23
N GLU A 235 -14.38 11.22 -8.35
CA GLU A 235 -14.22 10.93 -6.91
C GLU A 235 -13.63 9.52 -6.67
N ILE A 236 -14.12 8.49 -7.38
CA ILE A 236 -13.62 7.12 -7.22
C ILE A 236 -12.20 6.95 -7.77
N LEU A 237 -11.89 7.59 -8.90
CA LEU A 237 -10.57 7.50 -9.54
C LEU A 237 -9.49 8.27 -8.78
N SER A 238 -9.84 9.42 -8.20
CA SER A 238 -8.94 10.18 -7.33
C SER A 238 -8.64 9.40 -6.04
N LEU A 239 -9.65 8.79 -5.42
CA LEU A 239 -9.49 7.86 -4.29
C LEU A 239 -8.60 6.66 -4.64
N GLN A 240 -8.77 6.06 -5.83
CA GLN A 240 -7.92 4.95 -6.29
C GLN A 240 -6.47 5.37 -6.53
N ARG A 241 -6.21 6.57 -7.09
CA ARG A 241 -4.85 7.07 -7.27
C ARG A 241 -4.16 7.31 -5.92
N LEU A 242 -4.85 7.94 -4.97
CA LEU A 242 -4.33 8.14 -3.62
C LEU A 242 -4.01 6.80 -2.94
N THR A 243 -4.88 5.79 -3.11
CA THR A 243 -4.67 4.44 -2.54
C THR A 243 -3.54 3.67 -3.23
N GLN A 244 -3.37 3.83 -4.55
CA GLN A 244 -2.35 3.12 -5.34
C GLN A 244 -0.95 3.75 -5.25
N LEU A 245 -0.87 5.03 -4.92
CA LEU A 245 0.40 5.75 -4.80
C LEU A 245 1.09 5.52 -3.45
N ILE A 246 0.40 4.93 -2.47
CA ILE A 246 0.96 4.44 -1.20
C ILE A 246 1.67 3.09 -1.45
N GLN A 247 2.77 3.11 -2.20
CA GLN A 247 3.64 1.96 -2.37
C GLN A 247 5.03 2.20 -1.75
N ARG A 248 5.60 1.09 -1.26
CA ARG A 248 6.83 0.99 -0.46
C ARG A 248 7.98 1.86 -0.99
N GLY A 249 8.59 2.63 -0.09
CA GLY A 249 9.85 3.36 -0.33
C GLY A 249 9.73 4.89 -0.34
N GLN A 250 8.53 5.46 -0.17
CA GLN A 250 8.31 6.90 -0.08
C GLN A 250 8.64 7.48 1.29
N THR A 251 9.14 8.72 1.30
CA THR A 251 9.39 9.54 2.48
C THR A 251 8.16 10.36 2.86
N GLU A 252 8.12 10.94 4.07
CA GLU A 252 7.05 11.86 4.46
C GLU A 252 6.95 13.06 3.49
N GLU A 253 8.09 13.56 3.00
CA GLU A 253 8.16 14.67 2.04
C GLU A 253 7.49 14.33 0.70
N ASP A 254 7.70 13.10 0.20
CA ASP A 254 7.05 12.63 -1.03
C ASP A 254 5.52 12.60 -0.86
N VAL A 255 5.04 12.20 0.32
CA VAL A 255 3.62 12.13 0.63
C VAL A 255 2.99 13.53 0.73
N TYR A 256 3.68 14.49 1.37
CA TYR A 256 3.23 15.88 1.42
C TYR A 256 3.24 16.56 0.04
N SER A 257 4.29 16.33 -0.77
CA SER A 257 4.39 16.90 -2.11
C SER A 257 3.29 16.38 -3.03
N MET A 258 3.01 15.09 -2.95
CA MET A 258 1.94 14.46 -3.71
C MET A 258 0.55 14.96 -3.28
N LEU A 259 0.32 15.14 -1.97
CA LEU A 259 -0.90 15.79 -1.49
C LEU A 259 -1.05 17.18 -2.12
N PHE A 260 0.01 17.98 -2.08
CA PHE A 260 0.00 19.35 -2.60
C PHE A 260 -0.33 19.38 -4.10
N ASP A 261 0.39 18.62 -4.92
CA ASP A 261 0.15 18.57 -6.37
C ASP A 261 -1.24 18.04 -6.73
N ALA A 262 -1.70 16.98 -6.05
CA ALA A 262 -3.00 16.38 -6.31
C ALA A 262 -4.14 17.33 -5.94
N THR A 263 -4.03 18.04 -4.80
CA THR A 263 -5.06 18.98 -4.35
C THR A 263 -5.11 20.23 -5.25
N VAL A 264 -3.96 20.79 -5.66
CA VAL A 264 -3.89 21.92 -6.60
C VAL A 264 -4.57 21.59 -7.92
N GLN A 265 -4.28 20.43 -8.49
CA GLN A 265 -4.85 20.00 -9.77
C GLN A 265 -6.34 19.67 -9.67
N THR A 266 -6.77 18.96 -8.62
CA THR A 266 -8.15 18.47 -8.51
C THR A 266 -9.13 19.59 -8.19
N VAL A 267 -8.69 20.59 -7.42
CA VAL A 267 -9.53 21.75 -7.07
C VAL A 267 -9.38 22.88 -8.08
N GLU A 268 -8.46 22.77 -9.04
CA GLU A 268 -8.10 23.82 -10.01
C GLU A 268 -7.76 25.14 -9.28
N ALA A 269 -6.86 25.06 -8.30
CA ALA A 269 -6.43 26.23 -7.53
C ALA A 269 -5.53 27.15 -8.37
N ASP A 270 -5.77 28.46 -8.30
CA ASP A 270 -4.94 29.46 -8.98
C ASP A 270 -3.63 29.72 -8.22
N ALA A 271 -3.67 29.55 -6.90
CA ALA A 271 -2.52 29.66 -6.00
C ALA A 271 -2.69 28.76 -4.77
N ALA A 272 -1.58 28.31 -4.20
CA ALA A 272 -1.60 27.41 -3.04
C ALA A 272 -0.29 27.44 -2.25
N TRP A 273 -0.35 27.08 -0.96
CA TRP A 273 0.85 26.68 -0.22
C TRP A 273 0.52 25.68 0.88
N LEU A 274 1.55 24.95 1.31
CA LEU A 274 1.45 23.96 2.37
C LEU A 274 2.40 24.32 3.52
N ASP A 275 1.87 24.44 4.74
CA ASP A 275 2.66 24.63 5.95
C ASP A 275 2.75 23.32 6.73
N ILE A 276 3.96 22.90 7.10
CA ILE A 276 4.23 21.68 7.87
C ILE A 276 4.93 22.07 9.18
N GLU A 277 4.44 21.54 10.28
CA GLU A 277 4.92 21.81 11.64
C GLU A 277 5.88 20.68 12.08
N VAL A 278 7.17 20.84 11.77
CA VAL A 278 8.25 19.94 12.23
C VAL A 278 8.90 20.54 13.48
N SER A 279 9.10 19.73 14.53
CA SER A 279 9.74 20.19 15.77
C SER A 279 11.17 20.64 15.47
N ASP A 280 11.44 21.92 15.75
CA ASP A 280 12.72 22.64 15.73
C ASP A 280 13.30 23.15 14.40
N GLU A 281 12.82 22.76 13.21
CA GLU A 281 13.15 23.47 11.97
C GLU A 281 11.92 23.61 11.07
N ALA A 282 11.61 24.85 10.67
CA ALA A 282 10.52 25.14 9.76
C ALA A 282 10.85 24.61 8.36
N TYR A 283 10.30 23.45 8.01
CA TYR A 283 10.32 22.98 6.63
C TYR A 283 9.75 24.08 5.72
N LYS A 284 10.51 24.48 4.69
CA LYS A 284 10.06 25.45 3.67
C LYS A 284 8.98 24.80 2.82
N GLY A 285 7.73 25.03 3.23
CA GLY A 285 6.52 24.58 2.57
C GLY A 285 6.52 24.79 1.05
N GLN A 286 5.88 23.87 0.35
CA GLN A 286 5.65 24.00 -1.10
C GLN A 286 4.70 25.14 -1.40
N ARG A 287 4.93 25.82 -2.52
CA ARG A 287 4.17 27.01 -2.95
C ARG A 287 3.85 26.90 -4.44
N TYR A 288 2.66 27.34 -4.81
CA TYR A 288 2.17 27.39 -6.18
C TYR A 288 1.63 28.78 -6.47
N HIS A 289 2.25 29.49 -7.41
CA HIS A 289 1.85 30.82 -7.89
C HIS A 289 1.51 31.87 -6.80
N ILE A 290 2.20 31.80 -5.65
CA ILE A 290 2.04 32.76 -4.54
C ILE A 290 3.40 33.15 -3.96
N THR A 291 3.55 34.41 -3.54
CA THR A 291 4.79 34.93 -2.94
C THR A 291 4.82 34.76 -1.42
N GLU A 292 6.01 34.73 -0.84
CA GLU A 292 6.19 34.57 0.61
C GLU A 292 5.62 35.74 1.43
N GLU A 293 5.70 36.96 0.89
CA GLU A 293 5.06 38.16 1.47
C GLU A 293 3.53 38.02 1.53
N GLN A 294 2.92 37.46 0.48
CA GLN A 294 1.47 37.20 0.45
C GLN A 294 1.09 36.10 1.46
N CYS A 295 1.86 35.00 1.53
CA CYS A 295 1.63 33.93 2.51
C CYS A 295 1.70 34.48 3.95
N THR A 296 2.73 35.26 4.28
CA THR A 296 2.92 35.83 5.62
C THR A 296 1.81 36.82 5.98
N ALA A 297 1.38 37.65 5.05
CA ALA A 297 0.27 38.57 5.25
C ALA A 297 -1.06 37.83 5.52
N ILE A 298 -1.35 36.77 4.76
CA ILE A 298 -2.55 35.95 4.97
C ILE A 298 -2.47 35.20 6.30
N ARG A 299 -1.32 34.60 6.65
CA ARG A 299 -1.11 33.95 7.95
C ARG A 299 -1.33 34.91 9.12
N GLY A 300 -0.83 36.16 9.00
CA GLY A 300 -1.00 37.18 10.03
C GLY A 300 -2.46 37.49 10.34
N LEU A 301 -3.31 37.62 9.32
CA LEU A 301 -4.75 37.83 9.49
C LEU A 301 -5.48 36.61 10.05
N LEU A 302 -4.96 35.42 9.78
CA LEU A 302 -5.55 34.16 10.17
C LEU A 302 -5.07 33.64 11.53
N ALA A 303 -4.03 34.25 12.10
CA ALA A 303 -3.48 33.88 13.40
C ALA A 303 -4.53 33.94 14.52
N ASP A 304 -5.42 34.93 14.46
CA ASP A 304 -6.49 35.15 15.46
C ASP A 304 -7.60 34.09 15.40
N TYR A 305 -7.71 33.33 14.30
CA TYR A 305 -8.78 32.35 14.07
C TYR A 305 -8.49 30.95 14.60
N ASN A 306 -7.34 30.74 15.25
CA ASN A 306 -6.90 29.44 15.80
C ASN A 306 -7.12 28.27 14.81
N LEU A 307 -6.59 28.45 13.59
CA LEU A 307 -6.80 27.54 12.45
C LEU A 307 -6.24 26.12 12.62
N GLY A 308 -5.58 25.81 13.73
CA GLY A 308 -5.07 24.47 13.99
C GLY A 308 -6.17 23.40 14.08
N HIS A 309 -7.42 23.78 14.33
CA HIS A 309 -8.52 22.85 14.57
C HIS A 309 -9.75 23.03 13.66
N ILE A 310 -9.78 24.08 12.85
CA ILE A 310 -10.99 24.49 12.12
C ILE A 310 -10.68 24.62 10.64
N GLU A 311 -11.53 24.02 9.81
CA GLU A 311 -11.56 24.27 8.37
C GLU A 311 -12.09 25.68 8.12
N TYR A 312 -11.31 26.49 7.41
CA TYR A 312 -11.69 27.86 7.11
C TYR A 312 -12.00 28.00 5.64
N LEU A 313 -13.19 28.50 5.31
CA LEU A 313 -13.59 28.83 3.95
C LEU A 313 -14.07 30.28 3.92
N ASN A 314 -13.47 31.08 3.04
CA ASN A 314 -13.93 32.41 2.71
C ASN A 314 -14.05 32.55 1.20
N ASN A 315 -15.29 32.59 0.72
CA ASN A 315 -15.61 32.70 -0.70
C ASN A 315 -15.81 34.15 -1.18
N ASP A 316 -15.58 35.15 -0.34
CA ASP A 316 -15.73 36.56 -0.67
C ASP A 316 -14.61 37.39 -0.02
N LEU A 317 -13.36 37.06 -0.38
CA LEU A 317 -12.17 37.76 0.10
C LEU A 317 -12.22 39.28 -0.13
N PRO A 318 -12.67 39.79 -1.30
CA PRO A 318 -12.65 41.22 -1.59
C PRO A 318 -13.54 42.06 -0.66
N ASN A 319 -14.60 41.45 -0.11
CA ASN A 319 -15.55 42.12 0.79
C ASN A 319 -15.27 41.86 2.28
N SER A 320 -14.30 40.98 2.60
CA SER A 320 -13.91 40.72 3.98
C SER A 320 -13.00 41.83 4.52
N SER A 321 -13.38 42.44 5.65
CA SER A 321 -12.74 43.66 6.20
C SER A 321 -11.24 43.51 6.43
N GLY A 322 -10.76 42.32 6.79
CA GLY A 322 -9.33 42.03 6.96
C GLY A 322 -8.58 41.79 5.65
N PHE A 323 -9.18 41.04 4.70
CA PHE A 323 -8.51 40.66 3.45
C PHE A 323 -8.53 41.77 2.39
N ARG A 324 -9.49 42.69 2.45
CA ARG A 324 -9.61 43.83 1.54
C ARG A 324 -8.40 44.77 1.60
N SER A 325 -7.79 44.92 2.77
CA SER A 325 -6.61 45.80 2.96
C SER A 325 -5.34 45.24 2.32
N LEU A 326 -5.29 43.93 2.05
CA LEU A 326 -4.13 43.27 1.44
C LEU A 326 -4.05 43.42 -0.08
N GLY A 327 -5.15 43.83 -0.74
CA GLY A 327 -5.16 44.05 -2.19
C GLY A 327 -4.81 42.81 -3.03
N LEU A 328 -5.13 41.61 -2.54
CA LEU A 328 -4.80 40.35 -3.21
C LEU A 328 -5.61 40.16 -4.49
N PRO A 329 -5.05 39.50 -5.53
CA PRO A 329 -5.77 39.19 -6.78
C PRO A 329 -6.80 38.05 -6.64
N PHE A 330 -6.94 37.47 -5.44
CA PHE A 330 -7.74 36.28 -5.18
C PHE A 330 -9.13 36.63 -4.65
N GLY A 331 -10.16 35.93 -5.14
CA GLY A 331 -11.56 36.10 -4.75
C GLY A 331 -12.03 35.15 -3.66
N SER A 332 -11.36 34.00 -3.49
CA SER A 332 -11.71 33.00 -2.48
C SER A 332 -10.49 32.26 -1.91
N LEU A 333 -10.61 31.79 -0.66
CA LEU A 333 -9.57 31.09 0.11
C LEU A 333 -10.20 29.94 0.91
N ILE A 334 -9.53 28.79 0.90
CA ILE A 334 -9.83 27.65 1.76
C ILE A 334 -8.56 27.21 2.49
N VAL A 335 -8.70 26.92 3.79
CA VAL A 335 -7.62 26.43 4.65
C VAL A 335 -8.05 25.13 5.30
N MET A 336 -7.21 24.12 5.11
CA MET A 336 -7.46 22.75 5.53
C MET A 336 -6.41 22.31 6.54
N PRO A 337 -6.78 22.04 7.80
CA PRO A 337 -5.83 21.57 8.79
C PRO A 337 -5.39 20.13 8.47
N LEU A 338 -4.08 19.90 8.49
CA LEU A 338 -3.49 18.57 8.45
C LEU A 338 -3.35 18.08 9.89
N ARG A 339 -4.31 17.30 10.37
CA ARG A 339 -4.33 16.85 11.77
C ARG A 339 -4.80 15.41 11.91
N SER A 340 -4.27 14.76 12.93
CA SER A 340 -4.81 13.53 13.50
C SER A 340 -5.54 13.83 14.81
N THR A 341 -6.10 12.80 15.43
CA THR A 341 -6.63 12.85 16.81
C THR A 341 -5.57 13.17 17.85
N LYS A 342 -4.29 12.87 17.58
CA LYS A 342 -3.20 12.97 18.56
C LYS A 342 -2.29 14.18 18.37
N ARG A 343 -2.15 14.66 17.13
CA ARG A 343 -1.15 15.67 16.75
C ARG A 343 -1.61 16.45 15.52
N GLN A 344 -1.20 17.72 15.46
CA GLN A 344 -1.29 18.56 14.28
C GLN A 344 0.02 18.48 13.48
N TYR A 345 -0.11 18.33 12.18
CA TYR A 345 1.01 18.20 11.24
C TYR A 345 1.21 19.47 10.42
N GLY A 346 0.19 20.30 10.26
CA GLY A 346 0.28 21.52 9.46
C GLY A 346 -1.06 22.03 8.94
N ALA A 347 -1.01 22.85 7.89
CA ALA A 347 -2.20 23.37 7.21
C ALA A 347 -1.94 23.57 5.71
N LEU A 348 -2.92 23.23 4.89
CA LEU A 348 -2.94 23.39 3.45
C LEU A 348 -3.83 24.58 3.07
N TYR A 349 -3.34 25.48 2.23
CA TYR A 349 -4.02 26.69 1.82
C TYR A 349 -4.20 26.70 0.30
N MET A 350 -5.42 26.97 -0.16
CA MET A 350 -5.75 27.07 -1.59
C MET A 350 -6.53 28.35 -1.87
N LEU A 351 -6.23 29.00 -3.00
CA LEU A 351 -6.86 30.23 -3.43
C LEU A 351 -7.32 30.14 -4.88
N LYS A 352 -8.41 30.85 -5.17
CA LYS A 352 -8.90 31.08 -6.53
C LYS A 352 -9.13 32.56 -6.79
N ASN A 353 -8.94 32.98 -8.03
CA ASN A 353 -9.14 34.34 -8.50
C ASN A 353 -10.61 34.76 -8.46
N GLN A 354 -11.53 33.80 -8.61
CA GLN A 354 -12.96 34.06 -8.63
C GLN A 354 -13.58 34.05 -7.21
N PRO A 355 -14.46 35.01 -6.87
CA PRO A 355 -15.34 34.89 -5.72
C PRO A 355 -16.27 33.68 -5.88
N GLN A 356 -16.65 33.05 -4.77
CA GLN A 356 -17.43 31.80 -4.74
C GLN A 356 -16.78 30.64 -5.53
N GLY A 357 -15.43 30.63 -5.60
CA GLY A 357 -14.68 29.65 -6.37
C GLY A 357 -14.58 28.25 -5.73
N PHE A 358 -14.85 28.13 -4.42
CA PHE A 358 -14.86 26.84 -3.73
C PHE A 358 -16.28 26.43 -3.36
N ASP A 359 -16.66 25.21 -3.73
CA ASP A 359 -17.95 24.62 -3.38
C ASP A 359 -17.82 23.52 -2.32
N ARG A 360 -18.97 22.91 -1.96
CA ARG A 360 -19.00 21.80 -1.00
C ARG A 360 -18.27 20.55 -1.50
N GLU A 361 -18.15 20.39 -2.81
CA GLU A 361 -17.43 19.27 -3.40
C GLU A 361 -15.92 19.45 -3.21
N ASN A 362 -15.39 20.65 -3.48
CA ASN A 362 -13.99 20.97 -3.24
C ASN A 362 -13.62 20.75 -1.76
N LEU A 363 -14.50 21.15 -0.84
CA LEU A 363 -14.34 20.86 0.59
C LEU A 363 -14.23 19.35 0.87
N GLY A 364 -15.16 18.54 0.35
CA GLY A 364 -15.16 17.09 0.58
C GLY A 364 -13.93 16.38 0.00
N ILE A 365 -13.46 16.81 -1.17
CA ILE A 365 -12.24 16.29 -1.80
C ILE A 365 -11.02 16.62 -0.94
N LEU A 366 -10.89 17.90 -0.54
CA LEU A 366 -9.77 18.34 0.29
C LEU A 366 -9.74 17.61 1.64
N GLN A 367 -10.86 17.53 2.34
CA GLN A 367 -10.97 16.76 3.60
C GLN A 367 -10.55 15.30 3.44
N THR A 368 -10.95 14.68 2.32
CA THR A 368 -10.62 13.29 2.02
C THR A 368 -9.12 13.14 1.80
N PHE A 369 -8.53 14.00 0.98
CA PHE A 369 -7.10 13.94 0.67
C PHE A 369 -6.25 14.21 1.91
N THR A 370 -6.56 15.26 2.68
CA THR A 370 -5.83 15.57 3.90
C THR A 370 -5.92 14.43 4.91
N SER A 371 -7.10 13.87 5.14
CA SER A 371 -7.28 12.73 6.05
C SER A 371 -6.49 11.49 5.63
N GLN A 372 -6.51 11.15 4.32
CA GLN A 372 -5.76 10.02 3.79
C GLN A 372 -4.24 10.22 3.88
N THR A 373 -3.77 11.44 3.60
CA THR A 373 -2.35 11.80 3.72
C THR A 373 -1.88 11.67 5.16
N ILE A 374 -2.65 12.18 6.13
CA ILE A 374 -2.29 12.06 7.55
C ILE A 374 -2.21 10.59 7.98
N LEU A 375 -3.18 9.76 7.62
CA LEU A 375 -3.14 8.33 7.91
C LEU A 375 -1.91 7.65 7.30
N SER A 376 -1.52 8.06 6.09
CA SER A 376 -0.35 7.52 5.40
C SER A 376 0.95 7.89 6.11
N ILE A 377 1.07 9.14 6.56
CA ILE A 377 2.22 9.62 7.32
C ILE A 377 2.32 8.92 8.68
N GLU A 378 1.20 8.78 9.40
CA GLU A 378 1.17 8.01 10.65
C GLU A 378 1.64 6.57 10.43
N ASN A 379 1.20 5.93 9.33
CA ASN A 379 1.63 4.58 8.99
C ASN A 379 3.13 4.52 8.68
N LEU A 380 3.68 5.46 7.91
CA LEU A 380 5.12 5.53 7.65
C LEU A 380 5.93 5.66 8.94
N GLN A 381 5.51 6.53 9.85
CA GLN A 381 6.15 6.70 11.17
C GLN A 381 6.07 5.44 12.01
N LEU A 382 4.91 4.77 12.03
CA LEU A 382 4.71 3.50 12.74
C LEU A 382 5.60 2.39 12.19
N VAL A 383 5.70 2.26 10.86
CA VAL A 383 6.56 1.27 10.21
C VAL A 383 8.03 1.56 10.52
N ALA A 384 8.48 2.81 10.42
CA ALA A 384 9.84 3.20 10.76
C ALA A 384 10.19 2.87 12.22
N ALA A 385 9.29 3.19 13.16
CA ALA A 385 9.43 2.85 14.57
C ALA A 385 9.46 1.33 14.80
N SER A 386 8.63 0.56 14.08
CA SER A 386 8.63 -0.90 14.15
C SER A 386 9.95 -1.49 13.68
N ILE A 387 10.49 -1.04 12.54
CA ILE A 387 11.77 -1.49 12.00
C ILE A 387 12.90 -1.17 12.98
N GLN A 388 12.89 0.01 13.60
CA GLN A 388 13.91 0.38 14.58
C GLN A 388 13.82 -0.50 15.84
N ASN A 389 12.61 -0.77 16.33
CA ASN A 389 12.40 -1.67 17.45
C ASN A 389 12.86 -3.10 17.12
N GLU A 390 12.53 -3.64 15.95
CA GLU A 390 12.98 -4.95 15.50
C GLU A 390 14.52 -5.04 15.45
N ARG A 391 15.20 -4.01 14.94
CA ARG A 391 16.67 -3.95 14.95
C ARG A 391 17.24 -4.02 16.37
N VAL A 392 16.69 -3.22 17.30
CA VAL A 392 17.12 -3.23 18.70
C VAL A 392 16.89 -4.58 19.37
N GLN A 393 15.75 -5.24 19.08
CA GLN A 393 15.47 -6.59 19.57
C GLN A 393 16.46 -7.62 19.02
N GLU A 394 16.81 -7.55 17.74
CA GLU A 394 17.80 -8.46 17.15
C GLU A 394 19.19 -8.24 17.75
N GLU A 395 19.60 -6.99 17.98
CA GLU A 395 20.86 -6.67 18.67
C GLU A 395 20.91 -7.22 20.10
N LEU A 396 19.81 -7.11 20.85
CA LEU A 396 19.71 -7.67 22.20
C LEU A 396 19.74 -9.20 22.20
N LYS A 397 19.09 -9.85 21.23
CA LYS A 397 19.11 -11.30 21.05
C LYS A 397 20.51 -11.84 20.73
N ILE A 398 21.26 -11.12 19.88
CA ILE A 398 22.67 -11.44 19.61
C ILE A 398 23.49 -11.34 20.90
N ALA A 399 23.32 -10.25 21.65
CA ALA A 399 24.01 -10.07 22.93
C ALA A 399 23.65 -11.16 23.97
N SER A 400 22.38 -11.59 24.02
CA SER A 400 21.93 -12.73 24.85
C SER A 400 22.70 -14.00 24.51
N THR A 401 22.79 -14.30 23.22
CA THR A 401 23.46 -15.52 22.72
C THR A 401 24.95 -15.49 23.06
N VAL A 402 25.60 -14.34 22.92
CA VAL A 402 27.00 -14.15 23.32
C VAL A 402 27.15 -14.34 24.82
N GLN A 403 26.30 -13.72 25.65
CA GLN A 403 26.33 -13.89 27.10
C GLN A 403 26.19 -15.37 27.48
N GLU A 404 25.20 -16.08 26.97
CA GLU A 404 25.00 -17.51 27.24
C GLU A 404 26.23 -18.36 26.87
N SER A 405 26.93 -18.02 25.78
CA SER A 405 28.18 -18.69 25.39
C SER A 405 29.33 -18.44 26.36
N LEU A 406 29.28 -17.35 27.14
CA LEU A 406 30.28 -17.00 28.14
C LEU A 406 30.03 -17.70 29.48
N ILE A 407 28.87 -18.30 29.72
CA ILE A 407 28.63 -19.08 30.93
C ILE A 407 29.07 -20.54 30.73
N PRO A 408 29.74 -21.17 31.70
CA PRO A 408 30.13 -22.58 31.59
C PRO A 408 28.91 -23.49 31.36
N LYS A 409 28.95 -24.26 30.27
CA LYS A 409 27.94 -25.27 29.93
C LYS A 409 28.18 -26.59 30.65
N ASP A 410 29.46 -26.96 30.77
CA ASP A 410 29.90 -28.15 31.48
C ASP A 410 30.42 -27.74 32.87
N LEU A 411 29.86 -28.38 33.89
CA LEU A 411 30.32 -28.18 35.26
C LEU A 411 31.51 -29.09 35.55
N PRO A 412 32.47 -28.66 36.40
CA PRO A 412 33.55 -29.52 36.85
C PRO A 412 33.00 -30.82 37.47
N ILE A 413 33.42 -31.96 36.95
CA ILE A 413 33.08 -33.28 37.50
C ILE A 413 34.32 -33.82 38.21
N ASP A 414 34.21 -34.07 39.51
CA ASP A 414 35.26 -34.70 40.30
C ASP A 414 34.63 -35.69 41.30
N ASN A 415 35.42 -36.63 41.83
CA ASN A 415 35.00 -37.54 42.88
C ASN A 415 34.88 -36.85 44.26
N TRP A 416 35.55 -35.71 44.45
CA TRP A 416 35.59 -34.99 45.73
C TRP A 416 34.38 -34.08 45.98
N PHE A 417 33.67 -33.66 44.94
CA PHE A 417 32.55 -32.73 45.04
C PHE A 417 31.53 -32.95 43.93
N GLU A 418 30.32 -32.47 44.15
CA GLU A 418 29.23 -32.44 43.18
C GLU A 418 28.76 -30.99 43.01
N ILE A 419 28.82 -30.47 41.80
CA ILE A 419 28.42 -29.10 41.47
C ILE A 419 27.15 -29.17 40.63
N SER A 420 26.18 -28.35 41.00
CA SER A 420 24.97 -28.09 40.22
C SER A 420 24.81 -26.59 40.08
N SER A 421 24.42 -26.11 38.90
CA SER A 421 24.12 -24.71 38.66
C SER A 421 22.74 -24.56 38.04
N HIS A 422 22.12 -23.42 38.30
CA HIS A 422 20.91 -22.98 37.62
C HIS A 422 21.06 -21.51 37.30
N ALA A 423 20.76 -21.15 36.06
CA ALA A 423 21.05 -19.87 35.46
C ALA A 423 19.88 -19.48 34.56
N MET A 424 19.12 -18.46 34.96
CA MET A 424 18.03 -17.96 34.14
C MET A 424 17.95 -16.43 34.21
N ALA A 425 18.20 -15.80 33.07
CA ALA A 425 18.16 -14.35 32.93
C ALA A 425 16.70 -13.84 32.89
N ALA A 426 16.45 -12.69 33.53
CA ALA A 426 15.12 -12.08 33.63
C ALA A 426 14.74 -11.19 32.43
N LYS A 427 15.75 -10.74 31.67
CA LYS A 427 15.67 -9.95 30.43
C LYS A 427 16.52 -10.65 29.38
N GLU A 428 16.47 -10.18 28.14
CA GLU A 428 17.32 -10.69 27.06
C GLU A 428 18.83 -10.67 27.43
N VAL A 429 19.31 -9.75 28.27
CA VAL A 429 20.73 -9.73 28.69
C VAL A 429 20.90 -9.34 30.17
N GLY A 430 21.65 -10.14 30.93
CA GLY A 430 21.94 -9.97 32.36
C GLY A 430 23.40 -9.63 32.70
N GLY A 431 23.64 -9.24 33.96
CA GLY A 431 24.97 -8.96 34.50
C GLY A 431 25.57 -10.11 35.31
N ASP A 432 24.74 -11.04 35.76
CA ASP A 432 25.10 -12.22 36.54
C ASP A 432 26.02 -13.18 35.77
N PHE A 433 27.01 -13.74 36.47
CA PHE A 433 27.89 -14.78 35.93
C PHE A 433 28.48 -15.66 37.01
N TYR A 434 28.92 -16.85 36.59
CA TYR A 434 29.84 -17.67 37.35
C TYR A 434 30.87 -18.30 36.42
N ASP A 435 31.99 -18.72 36.98
CA ASP A 435 33.02 -19.45 36.26
C ASP A 435 33.80 -20.40 37.18
N PHE A 436 34.40 -21.42 36.58
CA PHE A 436 35.17 -22.45 37.26
C PHE A 436 36.54 -22.61 36.61
N LEU A 437 37.58 -22.78 37.42
CA LEU A 437 38.92 -23.05 36.93
C LEU A 437 39.62 -24.10 37.81
N HIS A 438 40.04 -25.20 37.21
CA HIS A 438 40.91 -26.18 37.88
C HIS A 438 42.30 -25.60 38.04
N LEU A 439 42.82 -25.64 39.26
CA LEU A 439 44.18 -25.23 39.59
C LEU A 439 45.03 -26.46 39.93
N PRO A 440 46.35 -26.42 39.68
CA PRO A 440 47.28 -27.45 40.12
C PRO A 440 47.22 -27.70 41.63
N GLY A 441 47.53 -28.93 42.02
CA GLY A 441 47.52 -29.38 43.42
C GLY A 441 46.10 -29.60 43.95
N GLN A 442 45.23 -30.24 43.14
CA GLN A 442 43.89 -30.64 43.57
C GLN A 442 43.07 -29.46 44.15
N ARG A 443 43.02 -28.36 43.39
CA ARG A 443 42.31 -27.14 43.74
C ARG A 443 41.30 -26.73 42.69
N LEU A 444 40.17 -26.17 43.12
CA LEU A 444 39.14 -25.61 42.25
C LEU A 444 38.87 -24.16 42.63
N ALA A 445 39.04 -23.24 41.68
CA ALA A 445 38.60 -21.86 41.81
C ALA A 445 37.17 -21.71 41.28
N ILE A 446 36.33 -21.02 42.05
CA ILE A 446 34.94 -20.73 41.70
C ILE A 446 34.75 -19.22 41.83
N LEU A 447 34.40 -18.57 40.72
CA LEU A 447 34.03 -17.16 40.71
C LEU A 447 32.53 -17.06 40.49
N ILE A 448 31.85 -16.24 41.29
CA ILE A 448 30.49 -15.79 41.00
C ILE A 448 30.47 -14.28 41.10
N GLY A 449 29.62 -13.63 40.33
CA GLY A 449 29.41 -12.20 40.45
C GLY A 449 28.16 -11.71 39.75
N ASP A 450 27.90 -10.42 39.97
CA ASP A 450 26.86 -9.66 39.33
C ASP A 450 27.35 -8.24 39.04
N VAL A 451 27.02 -7.74 37.86
CA VAL A 451 27.41 -6.42 37.36
C VAL A 451 26.25 -5.44 37.58
N SER A 452 26.52 -4.31 38.20
CA SER A 452 25.52 -3.26 38.35
C SER A 452 25.12 -2.70 36.97
N GLY A 453 23.84 -2.73 36.65
CA GLY A 453 23.32 -2.28 35.35
C GLY A 453 22.48 -3.36 34.68
N LYS A 454 22.07 -3.12 33.43
CA LYS A 454 21.26 -4.06 32.64
C LYS A 454 21.61 -3.93 31.15
N GLY A 455 21.29 -4.95 30.36
CA GLY A 455 21.49 -4.92 28.91
C GLY A 455 22.93 -5.22 28.49
N ILE A 456 23.29 -4.77 27.28
CA ILE A 456 24.54 -5.13 26.61
C ILE A 456 25.78 -4.71 27.42
N THR A 457 25.78 -3.51 28.03
CA THR A 457 26.90 -3.01 28.83
C THR A 457 27.22 -3.91 30.02
N ALA A 458 26.20 -4.49 30.67
CA ALA A 458 26.40 -5.40 31.80
C ALA A 458 27.06 -6.71 31.36
N ALA A 459 26.60 -7.31 30.25
CA ALA A 459 27.23 -8.50 29.68
C ALA A 459 28.68 -8.24 29.21
N PHE A 460 28.97 -7.04 28.73
CA PHE A 460 30.35 -6.68 28.35
C PHE A 460 31.28 -6.63 29.57
N HIS A 461 30.86 -6.01 30.67
CA HIS A 461 31.63 -6.00 31.91
C HIS A 461 31.76 -7.40 32.54
N MET A 462 30.74 -8.25 32.39
CA MET A 462 30.80 -9.67 32.75
C MET A 462 31.89 -10.40 31.95
N ALA A 463 31.95 -10.19 30.62
CA ALA A 463 33.00 -10.75 29.77
C ALA A 463 34.41 -10.24 30.16
N GLN A 464 34.54 -8.96 30.50
CA GLN A 464 35.78 -8.38 31.01
C GLN A 464 36.22 -9.04 32.32
N MET A 465 35.30 -9.22 33.27
CA MET A 465 35.60 -9.85 34.55
C MET A 465 35.98 -11.32 34.37
N LYS A 466 35.32 -12.04 33.45
CA LYS A 466 35.71 -13.41 33.05
C LYS A 466 37.12 -13.44 32.47
N GLY A 467 37.46 -12.53 31.56
CA GLY A 467 38.82 -12.41 31.00
C GLY A 467 39.87 -12.13 32.08
N ILE A 468 39.57 -11.21 32.99
CA ILE A 468 40.43 -10.88 34.15
C ILE A 468 40.61 -12.10 35.05
N PHE A 469 39.54 -12.87 35.29
CA PHE A 469 39.62 -14.10 36.08
C PHE A 469 40.60 -15.10 35.48
N HIS A 470 40.46 -15.44 34.20
CA HIS A 470 41.35 -16.38 33.52
C HIS A 470 42.78 -15.84 33.35
N ALA A 471 42.96 -14.53 33.22
CA ALA A 471 44.30 -13.93 33.11
C ALA A 471 45.03 -13.88 34.45
N LEU A 472 44.35 -13.53 35.54
CA LEU A 472 44.96 -13.39 36.87
C LEU A 472 45.14 -14.72 37.60
N MET A 473 44.37 -15.76 37.25
CA MET A 473 44.48 -17.10 37.84
C MET A 473 45.46 -18.01 37.07
N GLN A 474 46.43 -17.44 36.36
CA GLN A 474 47.52 -18.18 35.74
C GLN A 474 48.65 -18.46 36.74
N GLU A 475 49.41 -19.53 36.50
CA GLU A 475 50.56 -19.89 37.32
C GLU A 475 51.63 -18.79 37.25
N ASN A 476 52.06 -18.28 38.40
CA ASN A 476 53.18 -17.35 38.49
C ASN A 476 54.51 -18.13 38.50
N PRO A 477 55.30 -18.10 37.42
CA PRO A 477 56.55 -18.88 37.32
C PRO A 477 57.66 -18.35 38.23
N LEU A 478 57.52 -17.12 38.76
CA LEU A 478 58.50 -16.49 39.64
C LEU A 478 58.22 -16.78 41.13
N ALA A 479 57.13 -17.47 41.46
CA ALA A 479 56.78 -17.80 42.83
C ALA A 479 57.76 -18.83 43.41
N ARG A 480 58.28 -18.55 44.61
CA ARG A 480 59.24 -19.45 45.30
C ARG A 480 58.58 -20.67 45.92
N ASN A 481 57.31 -20.56 46.28
CA ASN A 481 56.53 -21.61 46.94
C ASN A 481 55.29 -21.98 46.12
N GLU A 482 54.87 -23.25 46.15
CA GLU A 482 53.67 -23.71 45.43
C GLU A 482 52.39 -22.97 45.82
N ARG A 483 52.29 -22.51 47.08
CA ARG A 483 51.16 -21.71 47.57
C ARG A 483 51.14 -20.28 47.02
N GLU A 484 52.28 -19.76 46.57
CA GLU A 484 52.41 -18.41 46.00
C GLU A 484 52.27 -18.39 44.47
N LYS A 485 52.24 -19.56 43.84
CA LYS A 485 52.04 -19.71 42.39
C LYS A 485 50.70 -19.15 41.92
N PHE A 486 49.70 -19.08 42.80
CA PHE A 486 48.38 -18.52 42.51
C PHE A 486 48.02 -17.46 43.56
N PRO A 487 47.32 -16.39 43.18
CA PRO A 487 46.91 -15.36 44.13
C PRO A 487 45.85 -15.91 45.09
N VAL A 488 45.99 -15.59 46.38
CA VAL A 488 44.91 -15.79 47.36
C VAL A 488 43.70 -14.91 47.02
N PRO A 489 42.47 -15.29 47.40
CA PRO A 489 41.25 -14.60 46.95
C PRO A 489 41.23 -13.09 47.20
N SER A 490 41.73 -12.60 48.33
CA SER A 490 41.80 -11.15 48.61
C SER A 490 42.73 -10.41 47.65
N LYS A 491 43.88 -11.01 47.33
CA LYS A 491 44.88 -10.45 46.43
C LYS A 491 44.36 -10.45 44.99
N PHE A 492 43.68 -11.53 44.59
CA PHE A 492 42.95 -11.58 43.33
C PHE A 492 41.94 -10.43 43.21
N MET A 493 41.10 -10.21 44.23
CA MET A 493 40.11 -9.11 44.20
C MET A 493 40.78 -7.73 44.08
N ALA A 494 41.91 -7.50 44.76
CA ALA A 494 42.65 -6.25 44.65
C ALA A 494 43.22 -6.04 43.23
N MET A 495 43.78 -7.08 42.63
CA MET A 495 44.30 -7.05 41.25
C MET A 495 43.16 -6.86 40.23
N ALA A 496 42.05 -7.57 40.41
CA ALA A 496 40.86 -7.45 39.56
C ALA A 496 40.26 -6.05 39.64
N ASN A 497 40.16 -5.46 40.84
CA ASN A 497 39.71 -4.08 41.01
C ASN A 497 40.62 -3.11 40.24
N LYS A 498 41.94 -3.25 40.37
CA LYS A 498 42.90 -2.39 39.66
C LYS A 498 42.77 -2.48 38.14
N ALA A 499 42.55 -3.69 37.60
CA ALA A 499 42.29 -3.87 36.18
C ALA A 499 40.94 -3.26 35.75
N LEU A 500 39.88 -3.50 36.52
CA LEU A 500 38.53 -3.05 36.19
C LEU A 500 38.32 -1.53 36.29
N VAL A 501 39.03 -0.83 37.18
CA VAL A 501 38.85 0.62 37.39
C VAL A 501 39.07 1.44 36.11
N HIS A 502 39.94 0.95 35.21
CA HIS A 502 40.20 1.58 33.92
C HIS A 502 39.20 1.20 32.82
N CYS A 503 38.43 0.12 33.02
CA CYS A 503 37.48 -0.43 32.05
C CYS A 503 36.01 -0.14 32.40
N LEU A 504 35.70 0.07 33.69
CA LEU A 504 34.36 0.35 34.20
C LEU A 504 34.01 1.84 34.11
N GLU A 505 32.82 2.13 33.60
CA GLU A 505 32.20 3.46 33.70
C GLU A 505 32.07 3.90 35.17
N LYS A 506 32.09 5.21 35.43
CA LYS A 506 32.10 5.77 36.81
C LYS A 506 30.91 5.32 37.66
N SER A 507 29.75 5.10 37.04
CA SER A 507 28.51 4.66 37.68
C SER A 507 28.38 3.14 37.84
N SER A 508 29.32 2.36 37.32
CA SER A 508 29.25 0.90 37.29
C SER A 508 30.22 0.25 38.26
N PHE A 509 29.77 -0.83 38.90
CA PHE A 509 30.54 -1.67 39.81
C PHE A 509 30.18 -3.15 39.60
N ILE A 510 31.04 -4.05 40.09
CA ILE A 510 30.81 -5.49 40.02
C ILE A 510 30.86 -6.05 41.44
N THR A 511 29.83 -6.79 41.84
CA THR A 511 29.88 -7.61 43.04
C THR A 511 30.41 -8.98 42.68
N ALA A 512 31.37 -9.52 43.44
CA ALA A 512 31.92 -10.85 43.16
C ALA A 512 32.29 -11.61 44.43
N SER A 513 32.39 -12.93 44.35
CA SER A 513 33.02 -13.78 45.36
C SER A 513 33.88 -14.83 44.68
N LEU A 514 35.10 -14.99 45.17
CA LEU A 514 36.04 -16.01 44.69
C LEU A 514 36.29 -17.01 45.81
N TYR A 515 36.08 -18.29 45.50
CA TYR A 515 36.38 -19.44 46.36
C TYR A 515 37.52 -20.22 45.73
N ILE A 516 38.48 -20.67 46.54
CA ILE A 516 39.49 -21.65 46.13
C ILE A 516 39.35 -22.82 47.10
N ILE A 517 38.82 -23.92 46.59
CA ILE A 517 38.63 -25.17 47.34
C ILE A 517 39.87 -26.02 47.13
N ASP A 518 40.50 -26.42 48.23
CA ASP A 518 41.59 -27.38 48.27
C ASP A 518 41.03 -28.72 48.78
N TYR A 519 40.88 -29.68 47.87
CA TYR A 519 40.29 -30.97 48.20
C TYR A 519 41.30 -32.02 48.66
N GLU A 520 42.60 -31.71 48.60
CA GLU A 520 43.63 -32.50 49.27
C GLU A 520 43.67 -32.20 50.77
N ASN A 521 43.65 -30.92 51.13
CA ASN A 521 43.73 -30.45 52.52
C ASN A 521 42.35 -30.28 53.20
N ARG A 522 41.24 -30.56 52.50
CA ARG A 522 39.85 -30.45 52.99
C ARG A 522 39.50 -29.07 53.56
N GLY A 523 39.99 -28.04 52.93
CA GLY A 523 39.71 -26.66 53.28
C GLY A 523 39.40 -25.81 52.06
N PHE A 524 38.81 -24.65 52.28
CA PHE A 524 38.69 -23.64 51.24
C PHE A 524 38.98 -22.26 51.80
N VAL A 525 39.50 -21.40 50.93
CA VAL A 525 39.69 -19.98 51.19
C VAL A 525 38.78 -19.20 50.26
N PHE A 526 38.15 -18.14 50.76
CA PHE A 526 37.36 -17.27 49.91
C PHE A 526 37.47 -15.80 50.33
N ALA A 527 37.13 -14.92 49.39
CA ALA A 527 36.97 -13.50 49.62
C ALA A 527 35.72 -12.98 48.90
N ARG A 528 34.99 -12.08 49.57
CA ARG A 528 33.77 -11.45 49.08
C ARG A 528 34.07 -10.00 48.70
N ALA A 529 33.72 -9.61 47.49
CA ALA A 529 33.73 -8.23 46.99
C ALA A 529 32.28 -7.74 46.84
N GLY A 530 31.60 -7.49 47.96
CA GLY A 530 30.24 -6.93 47.99
C GLY A 530 29.09 -7.87 47.58
N HIS A 531 29.38 -9.08 47.08
CA HIS A 531 28.36 -10.02 46.60
C HIS A 531 27.48 -10.61 47.71
N CYS A 532 26.43 -11.35 47.37
CA CYS A 532 25.56 -12.03 48.33
C CYS A 532 26.37 -12.95 49.26
N HIS A 533 25.92 -13.07 50.51
CA HIS A 533 26.54 -13.97 51.48
C HIS A 533 26.24 -15.43 51.10
N THR A 534 27.25 -16.28 51.20
CA THR A 534 27.12 -17.71 50.93
C THR A 534 26.41 -18.42 52.06
N LEU A 535 25.43 -19.25 51.70
CA LEU A 535 24.71 -20.12 52.60
C LEU A 535 25.48 -21.44 52.74
N TYR A 536 25.75 -21.84 53.97
CA TYR A 536 26.53 -23.04 54.28
C TYR A 536 25.76 -23.95 55.20
N TYR A 537 25.62 -25.21 54.81
CA TYR A 537 25.09 -26.28 55.62
C TYR A 537 26.25 -27.14 56.15
N HIS A 538 26.34 -27.23 57.47
CA HIS A 538 27.33 -28.05 58.15
C HIS A 538 26.69 -29.39 58.54
N SER A 539 27.12 -30.47 57.89
CA SER A 539 26.56 -31.82 58.04
C SER A 539 26.62 -32.35 59.47
N ILE A 540 27.79 -32.26 60.12
CA ILE A 540 27.98 -32.79 61.48
C ILE A 540 27.11 -32.07 62.52
N LYS A 541 26.93 -30.75 62.37
CA LYS A 541 26.13 -29.94 63.30
C LYS A 541 24.65 -29.88 62.92
N GLU A 542 24.31 -30.32 61.71
CA GLU A 542 22.98 -30.18 61.10
C GLU A 542 22.46 -28.73 61.10
N GLU A 543 23.37 -27.76 60.96
CA GLU A 543 23.07 -26.33 61.04
C GLU A 543 23.30 -25.62 59.71
N VAL A 544 22.43 -24.65 59.41
CA VAL A 544 22.57 -23.74 58.26
C VAL A 544 22.99 -22.37 58.76
N SER A 545 24.05 -21.81 58.20
CA SER A 545 24.55 -20.49 58.53
C SER A 545 24.97 -19.72 57.29
N TYR A 546 25.12 -18.40 57.42
CA TYR A 546 25.73 -17.56 56.40
C TYR A 546 27.18 -17.30 56.75
N PHE A 547 28.06 -17.36 55.74
CA PHE A 547 29.39 -16.80 55.87
C PHE A 547 29.32 -15.27 55.90
N ARG A 548 29.31 -14.69 57.10
CA ARG A 548 29.28 -13.24 57.31
C ARG A 548 30.67 -12.66 57.13
N THR A 549 30.90 -11.93 56.06
CA THR A 549 32.21 -11.38 55.71
C THR A 549 32.09 -9.94 55.24
N THR A 550 33.07 -9.10 55.58
CA THR A 550 33.16 -7.74 55.05
C THR A 550 33.75 -7.76 53.64
N GLY A 551 33.27 -6.88 52.77
CA GLY A 551 33.73 -6.81 51.39
C GLY A 551 33.03 -5.72 50.61
N LEU A 552 33.77 -4.93 49.83
CA LEU A 552 33.23 -3.88 48.97
C LEU A 552 33.27 -4.31 47.49
N GLY A 553 32.27 -3.91 46.70
CA GLY A 553 32.23 -4.20 45.27
C GLY A 553 33.43 -3.65 44.49
N LEU A 554 33.83 -4.36 43.44
CA LEU A 554 34.88 -3.96 42.51
C LEU A 554 34.44 -2.72 41.73
N GLY A 555 35.35 -1.78 41.49
CA GLY A 555 35.11 -0.53 40.77
C GLY A 555 34.59 0.63 41.64
N ILE A 556 34.20 0.36 42.89
CA ILE A 556 33.71 1.40 43.83
C ILE A 556 34.86 2.27 44.33
N ILE A 557 35.95 1.66 44.82
CA ILE A 557 37.17 2.39 45.21
C ILE A 557 38.16 2.31 44.06
N ARG A 558 38.47 3.46 43.49
CA ARG A 558 39.32 3.60 42.28
C ARG A 558 40.80 3.87 42.57
N HIS A 559 41.25 3.63 43.79
CA HIS A 559 42.64 3.84 44.23
C HIS A 559 43.16 2.63 45.03
N ASP A 560 44.46 2.61 45.33
CA ASP A 560 45.15 1.45 45.90
C ASP A 560 44.70 1.04 47.32
N ALA A 561 43.78 1.76 47.97
CA ALA A 561 43.29 1.39 49.30
C ALA A 561 42.21 0.30 49.28
N TYR A 562 41.72 -0.12 48.11
CA TYR A 562 40.67 -1.14 47.99
C TYR A 562 41.01 -2.45 48.72
N GLU A 563 42.29 -2.86 48.72
CA GLU A 563 42.74 -4.09 49.39
C GLU A 563 42.38 -4.13 50.89
N LYS A 564 42.32 -2.97 51.56
CA LYS A 564 41.94 -2.87 52.99
C LYS A 564 40.50 -3.29 53.26
N HIS A 565 39.66 -3.32 52.24
CA HIS A 565 38.23 -3.62 52.33
C HIS A 565 37.89 -5.07 52.01
N ILE A 566 38.88 -5.89 51.63
CA ILE A 566 38.69 -7.31 51.30
C ILE A 566 39.50 -8.16 52.28
N LYS A 567 38.90 -9.24 52.78
CA LYS A 567 39.54 -10.17 53.72
C LYS A 567 39.40 -11.60 53.24
N ASN A 568 40.48 -12.37 53.38
CA ASN A 568 40.42 -13.82 53.23
C ASN A 568 39.70 -14.43 54.43
N GLN A 569 38.98 -15.50 54.16
CA GLN A 569 38.34 -16.34 55.16
C GLN A 569 38.69 -17.78 54.86
N PHE A 570 39.06 -18.51 55.89
CA PHE A 570 39.48 -19.91 55.82
C PHE A 570 38.46 -20.75 56.55
N TYR A 571 38.03 -21.83 55.90
CA TYR A 571 37.09 -22.78 56.46
C TYR A 571 37.52 -24.19 56.08
N ASP A 572 37.46 -25.07 57.06
CA ASP A 572 37.54 -26.51 56.82
C ASP A 572 36.13 -27.04 56.52
N TYR A 573 36.05 -28.11 55.74
CA TYR A 573 34.77 -28.72 55.40
C TYR A 573 34.76 -30.22 55.67
N ASN A 574 33.56 -30.75 55.90
CA ASN A 574 33.32 -32.17 56.11
C ASN A 574 32.56 -32.80 54.94
N PRO A 575 32.69 -34.12 54.73
CA PRO A 575 31.84 -34.84 53.80
C PRO A 575 30.35 -34.63 54.13
N GLY A 576 29.55 -34.26 53.13
CA GLY A 576 28.13 -33.94 53.30
C GLY A 576 27.83 -32.45 53.55
N ASP A 577 28.85 -31.61 53.72
CA ASP A 577 28.66 -30.16 53.79
C ASP A 577 28.20 -29.61 52.43
N VAL A 578 27.32 -28.61 52.46
CA VAL A 578 26.72 -28.02 51.25
C VAL A 578 26.93 -26.52 51.24
N MET A 579 27.45 -26.00 50.15
CA MET A 579 27.61 -24.57 49.89
C MET A 579 26.63 -24.13 48.80
N VAL A 580 25.80 -23.14 49.10
CA VAL A 580 24.88 -22.52 48.13
C VAL A 580 25.29 -21.06 47.93
N ILE A 581 25.71 -20.77 46.71
CA ILE A 581 26.14 -19.46 46.26
C ILE A 581 25.10 -18.94 45.27
N TYR A 582 24.67 -17.68 45.40
CA TYR A 582 23.57 -17.14 44.62
C TYR A 582 23.71 -15.64 44.38
N THR A 583 23.05 -15.15 43.34
CA THR A 583 22.94 -13.71 43.04
C THR A 583 21.68 -13.10 43.66
N ASP A 584 21.61 -11.77 43.69
CA ASP A 584 20.53 -11.03 44.35
C ASP A 584 19.14 -11.28 43.75
N GLY A 585 19.05 -11.76 42.51
CA GLY A 585 17.79 -12.17 41.85
C GLY A 585 16.92 -13.12 42.70
N ILE A 586 17.53 -14.06 43.45
CA ILE A 586 16.80 -14.95 44.37
C ILE A 586 16.16 -14.19 45.52
N VAL A 587 16.89 -13.23 46.07
CA VAL A 587 16.46 -12.47 47.24
C VAL A 587 15.36 -11.48 46.83
N GLU A 588 15.49 -10.86 45.65
CA GLU A 588 14.49 -9.95 45.08
C GLU A 588 13.18 -10.64 44.71
N ALA A 589 13.22 -11.89 44.24
CA ALA A 589 12.03 -12.65 43.86
C ALA A 589 11.01 -12.84 44.99
N ARG A 590 11.43 -12.72 46.26
CA ARG A 590 10.55 -12.86 47.44
C ARG A 590 9.44 -11.81 47.52
N GLY A 591 9.56 -10.68 46.84
CA GLY A 591 8.55 -9.60 46.85
C GLY A 591 7.23 -9.90 46.13
N GLN A 592 7.18 -10.94 45.29
CA GLN A 592 6.03 -11.24 44.42
C GLN A 592 5.14 -12.39 44.91
N ILE A 593 5.32 -12.84 46.15
CA ILE A 593 4.44 -13.81 46.80
C ILE A 593 3.16 -13.08 47.28
N ARG A 594 2.26 -12.75 46.35
CA ARG A 594 0.87 -12.42 46.67
C ARG A 594 0.02 -13.68 46.57
N ARG A 595 -0.79 -13.90 47.62
CA ARG A 595 -1.70 -15.04 47.84
C ARG A 595 -2.57 -15.33 46.60
N ASN A 596 -2.21 -16.35 45.82
CA ASN A 596 -3.10 -17.40 45.28
C ASN A 596 -2.31 -18.21 44.24
N THR A 597 -2.27 -19.54 44.43
CA THR A 597 -1.74 -20.54 43.48
C THR A 597 -0.31 -20.27 43.00
N ALA A 598 0.68 -20.51 43.86
CA ALA A 598 2.10 -20.36 43.53
C ALA A 598 2.61 -21.54 42.69
N ARG A 599 2.54 -21.39 41.36
CA ARG A 599 3.64 -21.84 40.51
C ARG A 599 4.77 -20.84 40.78
N ILE A 600 5.89 -21.29 41.34
CA ILE A 600 7.06 -20.43 41.52
C ILE A 600 7.61 -20.15 40.13
N ASP A 601 7.20 -19.03 39.53
CA ASP A 601 7.76 -18.54 38.28
C ASP A 601 9.11 -17.90 38.63
N CYS A 602 10.13 -18.74 38.80
CA CYS A 602 11.47 -18.34 39.23
C CYS A 602 12.23 -17.67 38.06
N ASN A 603 11.66 -16.65 37.42
CA ASN A 603 12.24 -15.97 36.25
C ASN A 603 13.43 -15.04 36.57
N ARG A 604 14.10 -15.22 37.72
CA ARG A 604 15.15 -14.31 38.22
C ARG A 604 16.14 -15.04 39.12
N CYS A 605 16.99 -15.92 38.58
CA CYS A 605 17.88 -16.63 39.48
C CYS A 605 19.13 -17.21 38.81
N TRP A 606 20.28 -16.84 39.38
CA TRP A 606 21.50 -17.61 39.28
C TRP A 606 21.82 -18.23 40.64
N SER A 607 22.06 -19.55 40.66
CA SER A 607 22.51 -20.28 41.84
C SER A 607 23.50 -21.36 41.46
N VAL A 608 24.51 -21.55 42.31
CA VAL A 608 25.44 -22.67 42.26
C VAL A 608 25.36 -23.38 43.60
N ARG A 609 24.99 -24.66 43.58
CA ARG A 609 25.00 -25.54 44.74
C ARG A 609 26.15 -26.53 44.59
N ILE A 610 26.97 -26.61 45.61
CA ILE A 610 28.11 -27.52 45.70
C ILE A 610 27.91 -28.43 46.91
N THR A 611 27.93 -29.74 46.69
CA THR A 611 27.85 -30.78 47.72
C THR A 611 29.20 -31.49 47.82
N LEU A 612 29.81 -31.51 48.99
CA LEU A 612 31.14 -32.10 49.18
C LEU A 612 31.02 -33.60 49.49
N ARG A 613 31.77 -34.45 48.78
CA ARG A 613 31.65 -35.92 48.86
C ARG A 613 32.77 -36.55 49.70
N PRO A 614 32.54 -37.73 50.31
CA PRO A 614 33.59 -38.49 50.98
C PRO A 614 34.61 -39.08 50.00
N MET A 615 35.85 -39.19 50.45
CA MET A 615 36.96 -39.87 49.76
C MET A 615 36.59 -41.34 49.49
N LYS A 616 36.44 -41.75 48.22
CA LYS A 616 36.54 -43.18 47.88
C LYS A 616 38.00 -43.57 48.02
N LEU A 617 38.35 -44.24 49.11
CA LEU A 617 39.59 -45.01 49.21
C LEU A 617 39.68 -45.92 47.98
N ARG A 618 40.56 -45.60 47.05
CA ARG A 618 41.15 -46.62 46.17
C ARG A 618 42.02 -47.47 47.08
N ILE A 619 41.53 -48.66 47.43
CA ILE A 619 42.37 -49.78 47.85
C ILE A 619 43.17 -50.22 46.62
#